data_AF-A0A9E4N1G9-F1
#
_entry.id   AF-A0A9E4N1G9-F1
#
_cell.length_a   1.000
_cell.length_b   1.000
_cell.length_c   1.000
_cell.angle_alpha   90.00
_cell.angle_beta   90.00
_cell.angle_gamma   90.00
#
_symmetry.space_group_name_H-M   'P 1'
#
loop_
_entity.id
_entity.type
_entity.pdbx_description
1 polymer ?
#
loop_
_entity_poly.entity_id
_entity_poly.type
_entity_poly.pdbx_seq_one_letter_code
_entity_poly.pdbx_strand_id
1 'polypeptide(L)'
;MNLNNWISKAKEHWKEFQPTRYQELKESGQLEQALQQAAEQTHLEMSELEEAGYQNHEAWEMVRERYLFPKEELGLEEDQTVSQAAMLYQEVVAIQNLLLQDQDQEENPSTVRIVQKTS
;
A
#
# COMPACT_ATOMS: atom_id res chain seq x y z
N MET A 1 -22.71 -3.44 -13.04
CA MET A 1 -22.21 -4.22 -11.88
C MET A 1 -23.26 -4.29 -10.78
N ASN A 2 -23.31 -5.39 -10.03
CA ASN A 2 -24.21 -5.54 -8.87
C ASN A 2 -23.38 -5.74 -7.59
N LEU A 3 -23.11 -4.66 -6.86
CA LEU A 3 -22.35 -4.68 -5.60
C LEU A 3 -22.94 -5.67 -4.58
N ASN A 4 -24.27 -5.79 -4.52
CA ASN A 4 -24.96 -6.75 -3.66
C ASN A 4 -24.57 -8.22 -3.94
N ASN A 5 -24.28 -8.56 -5.20
CA ASN A 5 -23.82 -9.90 -5.56
C ASN A 5 -22.40 -10.15 -5.03
N TRP A 6 -21.53 -9.15 -5.11
CA TRP A 6 -20.16 -9.22 -4.59
C TRP A 6 -20.12 -9.29 -3.07
N ILE A 7 -20.95 -8.50 -2.38
CA ILE A 7 -21.10 -8.54 -0.92
C ILE A 7 -21.51 -9.94 -0.45
N SER A 8 -22.47 -10.56 -1.14
CA SER A 8 -22.91 -11.93 -0.81
C SER A 8 -21.79 -12.95 -0.98
N LYS A 9 -21.02 -12.87 -2.08
CA LYS A 9 -19.87 -13.74 -2.34
C LYS A 9 -18.75 -13.56 -1.33
N ALA A 10 -18.40 -12.31 -1.01
CA ALA A 10 -17.39 -12.01 0.01
C ALA A 10 -17.84 -12.52 1.38
N LYS A 11 -19.13 -12.40 1.72
CA LYS A 11 -19.68 -12.92 2.98
C LYS A 11 -19.50 -14.42 3.12
N GLU A 12 -19.81 -15.18 2.07
CA GLU A 12 -19.64 -16.64 2.07
C GLU A 12 -18.16 -17.00 2.19
N HIS A 13 -17.29 -16.32 1.43
CA HIS A 13 -15.86 -16.55 1.46
C HIS A 13 -15.24 -16.22 2.83
N TRP A 14 -15.55 -15.06 3.40
CA TRP A 14 -15.01 -14.64 4.70
C TRP A 14 -15.48 -15.58 5.82
N LYS A 15 -16.70 -16.11 5.73
CA LYS A 15 -17.18 -17.10 6.68
C LYS A 15 -16.41 -18.42 6.61
N GLU A 16 -15.95 -18.82 5.43
CA GLU A 16 -15.23 -20.08 5.21
C GLU A 16 -13.72 -19.94 5.48
N PHE A 17 -13.10 -18.87 4.99
CA PHE A 17 -11.64 -18.66 5.00
C PHE A 17 -11.15 -17.72 6.12
N GLN A 18 -12.04 -16.92 6.72
CA GLN A 18 -11.71 -15.98 7.81
C GLN A 18 -12.76 -16.00 8.94
N PRO A 19 -13.03 -17.19 9.54
CA PRO A 19 -14.11 -17.33 10.51
C PRO A 19 -13.91 -16.46 11.75
N THR A 20 -12.67 -16.21 12.18
CA THR A 20 -12.36 -15.37 13.35
C THR A 20 -12.74 -13.93 13.06
N ARG A 21 -12.19 -13.37 11.97
CA ARG A 21 -12.47 -11.99 11.54
C ARG A 21 -13.96 -11.79 11.27
N TYR A 22 -14.62 -12.78 10.67
CA TYR A 22 -16.06 -12.75 10.43
C TYR A 22 -16.85 -12.67 11.74
N GLN A 23 -16.46 -13.43 12.77
CA GLN A 23 -17.08 -13.37 14.09
C GLN A 23 -16.86 -12.02 14.76
N GLU A 24 -15.63 -11.52 14.80
CA GLU A 24 -15.30 -10.22 15.40
C GLU A 24 -16.07 -9.06 14.75
N LEU A 25 -16.15 -9.04 13.42
CA LEU A 25 -16.91 -8.04 12.67
C LEU A 25 -18.42 -8.17 12.90
N LYS A 26 -18.91 -9.40 13.10
CA LYS A 26 -20.32 -9.64 13.41
C LYS A 26 -20.65 -9.18 14.83
N GLU A 27 -19.78 -9.45 15.80
CA GLU A 27 -19.94 -9.04 17.20
C GLU A 27 -19.86 -7.52 17.37
N SER A 28 -18.99 -6.86 16.60
CA SER A 28 -18.90 -5.40 16.55
C SER A 28 -20.03 -4.74 15.73
N GLY A 29 -20.84 -5.51 15.00
CA GLY A 29 -21.88 -4.99 14.11
C GLY A 29 -21.35 -4.29 12.85
N GLN A 30 -20.05 -4.41 12.56
CA GLN A 30 -19.39 -3.76 11.43
C GLN A 30 -19.28 -4.66 10.19
N LEU A 31 -19.75 -5.91 10.27
CA LEU A 31 -19.66 -6.89 9.19
C LEU A 31 -20.23 -6.39 7.86
N GLU A 32 -21.44 -5.84 7.86
CA GLU A 32 -22.09 -5.37 6.63
C GLU A 32 -21.34 -4.18 6.03
N GLN A 33 -20.87 -3.25 6.86
CA GLN A 33 -20.07 -2.12 6.42
C GLN A 33 -18.73 -2.58 5.84
N ALA A 34 -18.04 -3.54 6.48
CA ALA A 34 -16.77 -4.07 5.99
C ALA A 34 -16.92 -4.77 4.63
N LEU A 35 -17.97 -5.57 4.46
CA LEU A 35 -18.28 -6.21 3.18
C LEU A 35 -18.65 -5.19 2.09
N GLN A 36 -19.41 -4.16 2.45
CA GLN A 36 -19.75 -3.08 1.54
C GLN A 36 -18.50 -2.31 1.09
N GLN A 37 -17.63 -1.95 2.04
CA GLN A 37 -16.37 -1.29 1.75
C GLN A 37 -15.46 -2.14 0.87
N ALA A 38 -15.39 -3.46 1.08
CA ALA A 38 -14.61 -4.35 0.21
C ALA A 38 -15.15 -4.33 -1.24
N ALA A 39 -16.46 -4.36 -1.42
CA ALA A 39 -17.08 -4.27 -2.75
C ALA A 39 -16.88 -2.90 -3.40
N GLU A 40 -16.98 -1.81 -2.64
CA GLU A 40 -16.73 -0.45 -3.11
C GLU A 40 -15.26 -0.23 -3.49
N GLN A 41 -14.31 -0.69 -2.68
CA GLN A 41 -12.88 -0.63 -3.00
C GLN A 41 -12.55 -1.40 -4.27
N THR A 42 -13.14 -2.59 -4.43
CA THR A 42 -13.00 -3.37 -5.67
C THR A 42 -13.51 -2.57 -6.88
N HIS A 43 -14.68 -1.93 -6.76
CA HIS A 43 -15.24 -1.13 -7.84
C HIS A 43 -14.37 0.10 -8.17
N LEU A 44 -13.85 0.78 -7.15
CA LEU A 44 -12.99 1.94 -7.31
C LEU A 44 -11.69 1.57 -8.05
N GLU A 45 -11.00 0.54 -7.58
CA GLU A 45 -9.74 0.10 -8.17
C GLU A 45 -9.95 -0.52 -9.57
N MET A 46 -11.11 -1.16 -9.81
CA MET A 46 -11.53 -1.53 -11.17
C MET A 46 -11.69 -0.32 -12.07
N SER A 47 -12.31 0.75 -11.59
CA SER A 47 -12.51 1.97 -12.39
C SER A 47 -11.15 2.58 -12.77
N GLU A 48 -10.20 2.61 -11.83
CA GLU A 48 -8.83 3.06 -12.10
C GLU A 48 -8.12 2.20 -13.16
N LEU A 49 -8.33 0.88 -13.14
CA LEU A 49 -7.78 -0.04 -14.13
C LEU A 49 -8.45 0.12 -15.50
N GLU A 50 -9.76 0.34 -15.53
CA GLU A 50 -10.47 0.66 -16.77
C GLU A 50 -9.98 1.98 -17.38
N GLU A 51 -9.71 3.00 -16.56
CA GLU A 51 -9.09 4.26 -17.00
C GLU A 51 -7.66 4.05 -17.51
N ALA A 52 -6.91 3.11 -16.94
CA ALA A 52 -5.60 2.70 -17.44
C ALA A 52 -5.67 1.88 -18.75
N GLY A 53 -6.87 1.52 -19.21
CA GLY A 53 -7.11 0.82 -20.48
C GLY A 53 -7.28 -0.70 -20.36
N TYR A 54 -7.41 -1.24 -19.15
CA TYR A 54 -7.72 -2.65 -18.94
C TYR A 54 -9.20 -2.95 -19.21
N GLN A 55 -9.51 -4.17 -19.66
CA GLN A 55 -10.90 -4.59 -19.81
C GLN A 55 -11.54 -4.85 -18.45
N ASN A 56 -12.85 -4.62 -18.34
CA ASN A 56 -13.62 -4.83 -17.10
C ASN A 56 -13.37 -6.22 -16.46
N HIS A 57 -13.29 -7.27 -17.27
CA HIS A 57 -13.02 -8.62 -16.77
C HIS A 57 -11.58 -8.75 -16.23
N GLU A 58 -10.58 -8.20 -16.92
CA GLU A 58 -9.18 -8.28 -16.50
C GLU A 58 -8.97 -7.49 -15.20
N ALA A 59 -9.55 -6.29 -15.13
CA ALA A 59 -9.56 -5.47 -13.93
C ALA A 59 -10.18 -6.24 -12.76
N TRP A 60 -11.33 -6.89 -12.96
CA TRP A 60 -12.01 -7.69 -11.94
C TRP A 60 -11.14 -8.84 -11.43
N GLU A 61 -10.47 -9.56 -12.33
CA GLU A 61 -9.61 -10.67 -11.93
C GLU A 61 -8.41 -10.19 -11.11
N MET A 62 -7.85 -9.02 -11.42
CA MET A 62 -6.71 -8.45 -10.68
C MET A 62 -7.08 -7.97 -9.28
N VAL A 63 -8.28 -7.44 -9.06
CA VAL A 63 -8.65 -6.84 -7.77
C VAL A 63 -9.52 -7.72 -6.88
N ARG A 64 -10.26 -8.69 -7.43
CA ARG A 64 -11.18 -9.54 -6.65
C ARG A 64 -10.47 -10.31 -5.52
N GLU A 65 -9.23 -10.74 -5.75
CA GLU A 65 -8.42 -11.48 -4.78
C GLU A 65 -7.82 -10.59 -3.68
N ARG A 66 -7.77 -9.27 -3.90
CA ARG A 66 -7.23 -8.30 -2.94
C ARG A 66 -8.24 -7.93 -1.85
N TYR A 67 -9.50 -7.74 -2.24
CA TYR A 67 -10.54 -7.21 -1.32
C TYR A 67 -11.69 -8.18 -1.06
N LEU A 68 -12.23 -8.86 -2.08
CA LEU A 68 -13.41 -9.70 -1.94
C LEU A 68 -13.10 -11.13 -1.51
N PHE A 69 -11.98 -11.67 -1.99
CA PHE A 69 -11.51 -13.02 -1.69
C PHE A 69 -10.12 -12.98 -1.04
N PRO A 70 -9.99 -12.33 0.14
CA PRO A 70 -8.70 -12.32 0.82
C PRO A 70 -8.29 -13.76 1.15
N LYS A 71 -6.96 -13.99 1.16
CA LYS A 71 -6.37 -15.29 1.50
C LYS A 71 -6.86 -15.80 2.85
N GLU A 72 -6.84 -17.12 3.02
CA GLU A 72 -7.16 -17.80 4.28
C GLU A 72 -6.41 -17.16 5.45
N GLU A 73 -7.03 -17.15 6.64
CA GLU A 73 -6.36 -16.83 7.91
C GLU A 73 -5.21 -17.84 8.16
N LEU A 74 -4.10 -17.68 7.43
CA LEU A 74 -2.78 -18.14 7.85
C LEU A 74 -2.47 -17.32 9.09
N GLY A 75 -2.73 -17.91 10.26
CA GLY A 75 -2.52 -17.27 11.55
C GLY A 75 -1.22 -16.48 11.55
N LEU A 76 -1.35 -15.17 11.74
CA LEU A 76 -0.24 -14.22 11.91
C LEU A 76 0.71 -14.10 10.71
N GLU A 77 0.24 -13.52 9.60
CA GLU A 77 1.09 -12.57 8.88
C GLU A 77 0.26 -11.32 8.62
N GLU A 78 0.17 -10.51 9.68
CA GLU A 78 -0.06 -9.07 9.65
C GLU A 78 0.48 -8.49 8.35
N ASP A 79 -0.38 -7.92 7.52
CA ASP A 79 -0.16 -6.76 6.64
C ASP A 79 1.28 -6.16 6.61
N GLN A 80 2.29 -6.92 6.17
CA GLN A 80 3.69 -6.48 6.18
C GLN A 80 4.02 -5.51 5.02
N THR A 81 3.06 -5.26 4.12
CA THR A 81 3.25 -4.38 2.97
C THR A 81 3.21 -2.89 3.30
N VAL A 82 2.51 -2.47 4.37
CA VAL A 82 2.43 -1.04 4.71
C VAL A 82 3.68 -0.58 5.46
N SER A 83 4.35 -1.46 6.21
CA SER A 83 5.55 -1.12 6.98
C SER A 83 6.81 -0.96 6.10
N GLN A 84 6.98 -1.80 5.07
CA GLN A 84 8.14 -1.70 4.18
C GLN A 84 8.04 -0.51 3.22
N ALA A 85 6.83 -0.21 2.71
CA ALA A 85 6.59 1.00 1.94
C ALA A 85 6.83 2.26 2.81
N ALA A 86 6.29 2.30 4.03
CA ALA A 86 6.48 3.44 4.93
C ALA A 86 7.96 3.67 5.31
N MET A 87 8.76 2.62 5.49
CA MET A 87 10.20 2.72 5.74
C MET A 87 10.98 3.21 4.51
N LEU A 88 10.66 2.72 3.31
CA LEU A 88 11.29 3.19 2.07
C LEU A 88 10.98 4.67 1.81
N TYR A 89 9.76 5.13 2.10
CA TYR A 89 9.43 6.56 2.00
C TYR A 89 10.25 7.42 2.96
N GLN A 90 10.48 6.97 4.21
CA GLN A 90 11.33 7.72 5.14
C GLN A 90 12.80 7.74 4.70
N GLU A 91 13.32 6.65 4.14
CA GLU A 91 14.70 6.57 3.66
C GLU A 91 14.91 7.44 2.40
N VAL A 92 13.97 7.42 1.45
CA VAL A 92 14.03 8.28 0.25
C VAL A 92 13.96 9.77 0.62
N VAL A 93 13.11 10.14 1.58
CA VAL A 93 13.02 11.53 2.08
C VAL A 93 14.30 11.94 2.82
N ALA A 94 14.88 11.04 3.61
CA ALA A 94 16.15 11.29 4.31
C ALA A 94 17.31 11.48 3.32
N ILE A 95 17.41 10.62 2.29
CA ILE A 95 18.42 10.72 1.23
C ILE A 95 18.24 12.01 0.42
N GLN A 96 16.99 12.40 0.11
CA GLN A 96 16.72 13.64 -0.61
C GLN A 96 17.12 14.89 0.18
N ASN A 97 16.85 14.93 1.48
CA ASN A 97 17.31 16.01 2.35
C ASN A 97 18.85 16.05 2.48
N LEU A 98 19.52 14.90 2.44
CA LEU A 98 20.98 14.81 2.46
C LEU A 98 21.61 15.30 1.15
N LEU A 99 20.98 15.00 0.01
CA LEU A 99 21.41 15.50 -1.32
C LEU A 99 21.19 17.02 -1.49
N LEU A 100 20.19 17.57 -0.82
CA LEU A 100 19.90 19.01 -0.82
C LEU A 100 20.83 19.81 0.13
N GLN A 101 21.52 19.17 1.07
CA GLN A 101 22.46 19.83 1.99
C GLN A 101 23.88 20.02 1.40
N ASP A 102 24.24 19.28 0.35
CA ASP A 102 25.59 19.32 -0.26
C ASP A 102 25.72 20.38 -1.37
N GLN A 103 24.64 21.06 -1.74
CA GLN A 103 24.62 22.01 -2.87
C GLN A 103 24.87 23.49 -2.46
N ASP A 104 25.03 23.81 -1.17
CA ASP A 104 25.18 25.19 -0.66
C ASP A 104 26.52 25.51 0.02
N GLN A 105 27.52 24.62 -0.03
CA GLN A 105 28.90 24.85 0.46
C GLN A 105 29.85 24.12 -0.50
N GLU A 106 30.75 24.69 -1.32
CA GLU A 106 31.48 25.95 -1.35
C GLU A 106 31.88 26.27 -2.81
N GLU A 107 31.51 27.44 -3.32
CA GLU A 107 32.27 28.14 -4.36
C GLU A 107 33.19 29.17 -3.66
N ASN A 108 34.48 28.80 -3.43
CA ASN A 108 35.73 29.62 -3.36
C ASN A 108 35.78 30.90 -2.44
N PRO A 109 36.94 31.43 -1.96
CA PRO A 109 38.33 31.21 -2.41
C PRO A 109 39.46 31.20 -1.32
N SER A 110 40.68 30.84 -1.74
CA SER A 110 41.96 31.28 -1.14
C SER A 110 42.34 30.83 0.29
N THR A 111 43.34 29.94 0.41
CA THR A 111 44.61 30.20 1.13
C THR A 111 45.58 29.04 0.90
N VAL A 112 46.35 29.15 -0.17
CA VAL A 112 47.66 28.49 -0.30
C VAL A 112 48.67 29.33 0.48
N ARG A 113 49.08 28.87 1.66
CA ARG A 113 50.35 29.21 2.35
C ARG A 113 50.37 28.43 3.67
N ILE A 114 51.35 27.59 3.97
CA ILE A 114 52.77 27.87 4.23
C ILE A 114 53.47 26.49 4.29
N VAL A 115 54.68 26.26 3.78
CA VAL A 115 55.96 26.80 4.27
C VAL A 115 57.06 26.54 3.22
N GLN A 116 57.93 27.52 3.02
CA GLN A 116 59.21 27.31 2.35
C GLN A 116 60.24 26.74 3.32
N LYS A 117 61.06 25.78 2.88
CA LYS A 117 62.52 25.88 3.08
C LYS A 117 63.32 24.89 2.21
N THR A 118 64.29 25.49 1.53
CA THR A 118 65.49 24.96 0.88
C THR A 118 66.32 24.00 1.74
N SER A 119 66.85 22.94 1.14
CA SER A 119 68.25 22.48 1.24
C SER A 119 68.60 21.61 0.05
#